data_AF-A0A949BMR4-F1
#
_entry.id   AF-A0A949BMR4-F1
#
_cell.length_a   1.000
_cell.length_b   1.000
_cell.length_c   1.000
_cell.angle_alpha   90.00
_cell.angle_beta   90.00
_cell.angle_gamma   90.00
#
_symmetry.space_group_name_H-M   'P 1'
#
loop_
_entity.id
_entity.type
_entity.pdbx_description
1 polymer ?
#
loop_
_entity_poly.entity_id
_entity_poly.type
_entity_poly.pdbx_seq_one_letter_code
_entity_poly.pdbx_strand_id
1 'polypeptide(L)'
;MKRTHSINKGFTLIELLVVIAIVGVLIALLAPAIASTREKSQIAACMNNMKQISMAAFMYADDHNSVIPDVSDTATYTQETENVYRCPRDTRQGVGIDKPSYTAYQYTPASLLPSSVNGLFSEAVLYLESDEAGIKDKSEITKNDVAYRHDNRTVVVFADGHIFSCNNQQIGAILLTGSKGIE
;
A
#
# COMPACT_ATOMS: atom_id res chain seq x y z
N MET A 1 57.42 -36.88 -27.24
CA MET A 1 56.22 -36.09 -26.90
C MET A 1 55.55 -36.72 -25.69
N LYS A 2 55.58 -36.08 -24.51
CA LYS A 2 54.91 -36.57 -23.30
C LYS A 2 53.45 -36.09 -23.33
N ARG A 3 52.49 -37.02 -23.46
CA ARG A 3 51.06 -36.71 -23.35
C ARG A 3 50.70 -36.59 -21.88
N THR A 4 50.44 -35.38 -21.42
CA THR A 4 49.88 -35.10 -20.08
C THR A 4 48.41 -35.51 -20.08
N HIS A 5 48.08 -36.63 -19.43
CA HIS A 5 46.69 -37.03 -19.19
C HIS A 5 46.07 -36.07 -18.16
N SER A 6 45.15 -35.22 -18.61
CA SER A 6 44.26 -34.47 -17.72
C SER A 6 43.40 -35.48 -16.96
N ILE A 7 43.59 -35.59 -15.65
CA ILE A 7 42.70 -36.36 -14.78
C ILE A 7 41.40 -35.59 -14.66
N ASN A 8 40.44 -35.88 -15.55
CA ASN A 8 39.06 -35.43 -15.37
C ASN A 8 38.47 -36.18 -14.17
N LYS A 9 38.41 -35.51 -13.01
CA LYS A 9 37.66 -35.99 -11.86
C LYS A 9 36.17 -35.96 -12.20
N GLY A 10 35.56 -37.12 -12.41
CA GLY A 10 34.12 -37.26 -12.58
C GLY A 10 33.41 -36.95 -11.27
N PHE A 11 32.37 -36.13 -11.32
CA PHE A 11 31.51 -35.84 -10.18
C PHE A 11 30.72 -37.10 -9.82
N THR A 12 30.75 -37.52 -8.56
CA THR A 12 29.97 -38.70 -8.15
C THR A 12 28.50 -38.31 -7.95
N LEU A 13 27.58 -39.24 -8.26
CA LEU A 13 26.13 -39.00 -8.10
C LEU A 13 25.79 -38.67 -6.64
N ILE A 14 26.51 -39.28 -5.69
CA ILE A 14 26.34 -39.03 -4.26
C ILE A 14 26.78 -37.62 -3.83
N GLU A 15 27.87 -37.08 -4.39
CA GLU A 15 28.30 -35.70 -4.14
C GLU A 15 27.26 -34.69 -4.63
N LEU A 16 26.57 -34.97 -5.73
CA LEU A 16 25.48 -34.11 -6.21
C LEU A 16 24.25 -34.22 -5.31
N LEU A 17 23.92 -35.44 -4.91
CA LEU A 17 22.72 -35.73 -4.11
C LEU A 17 22.80 -35.09 -2.73
N VAL A 18 23.95 -35.14 -2.06
CA VAL A 18 24.10 -34.52 -0.74
C VAL A 18 23.99 -32.99 -0.81
N VAL A 19 24.48 -32.36 -1.88
CA VAL A 19 24.42 -30.91 -2.06
C VAL A 19 22.99 -30.44 -2.24
N ILE A 20 22.22 -31.09 -3.11
CA ILE A 20 20.80 -30.73 -3.29
C ILE A 20 19.98 -31.01 -2.02
N ALA A 21 20.34 -32.05 -1.25
CA ALA A 21 19.69 -32.34 0.03
C ALA A 21 19.93 -31.21 1.04
N ILE A 22 21.18 -30.75 1.19
CA ILE A 22 21.52 -29.65 2.10
C ILE A 22 20.85 -28.34 1.65
N VAL A 23 20.93 -27.99 0.36
CA VAL A 23 20.26 -26.79 -0.18
C VAL A 23 18.75 -26.85 0.04
N GLY A 24 18.13 -28.03 -0.13
CA GLY A 24 16.71 -28.25 0.14
C GLY A 24 16.32 -27.96 1.59
N VAL A 25 17.11 -28.46 2.56
CA VAL A 25 16.88 -28.19 3.99
C VAL A 25 17.02 -26.69 4.30
N LEU A 26 18.04 -26.03 3.75
CA LEU A 26 18.24 -24.59 3.95
C LEU A 26 17.07 -23.77 3.38
N ILE A 27 16.62 -24.07 2.16
CA ILE A 27 15.47 -23.36 1.55
C ILE A 27 14.19 -23.60 2.35
N ALA A 28 13.95 -24.83 2.83
CA ALA A 28 12.77 -25.16 3.60
C ALA A 28 12.66 -24.33 4.90
N LEU A 29 13.79 -24.07 5.56
CA LEU A 29 13.84 -23.22 6.76
C LEU A 29 13.71 -21.73 6.44
N LEU A 30 14.20 -21.29 5.28
CA LEU A 30 14.17 -19.87 4.87
C LEU A 30 12.84 -19.43 4.24
N ALA A 31 12.10 -20.34 3.60
CA ALA A 31 10.86 -20.04 2.89
C ALA A 31 9.81 -19.25 3.72
N PRO A 32 9.44 -19.66 4.96
CA PRO A 32 8.45 -18.92 5.75
C PRO A 32 8.93 -17.53 6.19
N ALA A 33 10.23 -17.37 6.45
CA ALA A 33 10.82 -16.09 6.82
C ALA A 33 10.79 -15.08 5.66
N ILE A 34 11.03 -15.54 4.43
CA ILE A 34 10.98 -14.71 3.23
C ILE A 34 9.55 -14.24 2.94
N ALA A 35 8.55 -15.10 3.10
CA ALA A 35 7.15 -14.74 2.87
C ALA A 35 6.67 -13.60 3.79
N SER A 36 6.95 -13.70 5.09
CA SER A 36 6.60 -12.65 6.06
C SER A 36 7.38 -11.35 5.85
N THR A 37 8.65 -11.44 5.45
CA THR A 37 9.47 -10.26 5.13
C THR A 37 8.96 -9.54 3.90
N ARG A 38 8.60 -10.30 2.85
CA ARG A 38 7.99 -9.76 1.63
C ARG A 38 6.68 -9.05 1.94
N GLU A 39 5.91 -9.56 2.89
CA GLU A 39 4.69 -8.86 3.29
C GLU A 39 4.99 -7.53 4.00
N LYS A 40 5.92 -7.55 4.96
CA LYS A 40 6.35 -6.32 5.64
C LYS A 40 6.93 -5.27 4.68
N SER A 41 7.61 -5.70 3.62
CA SER A 41 8.10 -4.77 2.61
C SER A 41 6.98 -4.21 1.73
N GLN A 42 5.97 -5.03 1.38
CA GLN A 42 4.80 -4.57 0.62
C GLN A 42 4.00 -3.53 1.40
N ILE A 43 3.76 -3.75 2.70
CA ILE A 43 3.04 -2.76 3.52
C ILE A 43 3.87 -1.48 3.72
N ALA A 44 5.20 -1.59 3.89
CA ALA A 44 6.06 -0.42 3.97
C ALA A 44 6.06 0.40 2.68
N ALA A 45 6.09 -0.27 1.52
CA ALA A 45 5.96 0.39 0.22
C ALA A 45 4.58 1.05 0.06
N CYS A 46 3.51 0.39 0.49
CA CYS A 46 2.15 0.95 0.50
C CYS A 46 2.07 2.22 1.36
N MET A 47 2.60 2.18 2.58
CA MET A 47 2.70 3.35 3.46
C MET A 47 3.48 4.50 2.81
N ASN A 48 4.59 4.19 2.15
CA ASN A 48 5.41 5.21 1.48
C ASN A 48 4.70 5.83 0.26
N ASN A 49 3.96 5.02 -0.51
CA ASN A 49 3.14 5.48 -1.63
C ASN A 49 2.06 6.45 -1.14
N MET A 50 1.29 6.04 -0.11
CA MET A 50 0.26 6.91 0.46
C MET A 50 0.83 8.18 1.08
N LYS A 51 2.03 8.12 1.67
CA LYS A 51 2.75 9.30 2.15
C LYS A 51 3.03 10.30 1.05
N GLN A 52 3.54 9.82 -0.09
CA GLN A 52 3.88 10.68 -1.22
C GLN A 52 2.63 11.33 -1.80
N ILE A 53 1.54 10.58 -1.92
CA ILE A 53 0.25 11.11 -2.39
C ILE A 53 -0.29 12.17 -1.44
N SER A 54 -0.33 11.87 -0.13
CA SER A 54 -0.86 12.82 0.85
C SER A 54 -0.02 14.09 0.93
N MET A 55 1.31 13.96 0.91
CA MET A 55 2.21 15.12 0.86
C MET A 55 1.99 15.95 -0.40
N ALA A 56 1.88 15.33 -1.57
CA ALA A 56 1.61 16.04 -2.81
C ALA A 56 0.25 16.76 -2.77
N ALA A 57 -0.79 16.11 -2.24
CA ALA A 57 -2.09 16.73 -2.05
C ALA A 57 -2.04 17.93 -1.09
N PHE A 58 -1.29 17.82 0.00
CA PHE A 58 -1.11 18.93 0.95
C PHE A 58 -0.33 20.10 0.38
N MET A 59 0.76 19.83 -0.37
CA MET A 59 1.52 20.88 -1.04
C MET A 59 0.67 21.62 -2.07
N TYR A 60 -0.04 20.88 -2.92
CA TYR A 60 -0.97 21.46 -3.89
C TYR A 60 -2.03 22.32 -3.20
N ALA A 61 -2.59 21.80 -2.11
CA ALA A 61 -3.60 22.50 -1.36
C ALA A 61 -3.09 23.81 -0.73
N ASP A 62 -1.89 23.82 -0.15
CA ASP A 62 -1.25 25.02 0.39
C ASP A 62 -1.15 26.14 -0.66
N ASP A 63 -0.78 25.77 -1.90
CA ASP A 63 -0.64 26.70 -3.02
C ASP A 63 -1.96 27.13 -3.67
N HIS A 64 -3.05 26.37 -3.47
CA HIS A 64 -4.28 26.53 -4.25
C HIS A 64 -5.53 26.76 -3.41
N ASN A 65 -5.54 27.76 -2.52
CA ASN A 65 -6.69 28.10 -1.66
C ASN A 65 -7.24 26.89 -0.91
N SER A 66 -6.34 26.00 -0.57
CA SER A 66 -6.65 24.77 0.10
C SER A 66 -7.40 23.77 -0.82
N VAL A 67 -7.48 23.89 -2.13
CA VAL A 67 -8.15 22.86 -2.96
C VAL A 67 -7.34 21.55 -2.95
N ILE A 68 -7.92 20.37 -2.70
CA ILE A 68 -7.21 19.11 -3.05
C ILE A 68 -7.36 18.81 -4.55
N PRO A 69 -6.36 18.15 -5.17
CA PRO A 69 -6.51 17.64 -6.52
C PRO A 69 -7.69 16.67 -6.60
N ASP A 70 -8.58 16.86 -7.57
CA ASP A 70 -9.57 15.84 -7.91
C ASP A 70 -8.85 14.66 -8.57
N VAL A 71 -9.08 13.47 -8.03
CA VAL A 71 -8.55 12.22 -8.58
C VAL A 71 -9.20 11.88 -9.91
N SER A 72 -10.40 12.39 -10.20
CA SER A 72 -11.15 12.05 -11.41
C SER A 72 -10.53 12.59 -12.72
N ASP A 73 -9.88 13.76 -12.67
CA ASP A 73 -9.26 14.40 -13.85
C ASP A 73 -7.77 14.07 -14.02
N THR A 74 -7.15 13.43 -13.02
CA THR A 74 -5.71 13.15 -13.05
C THR A 74 -5.32 12.02 -14.03
N ALA A 75 -6.26 11.15 -14.44
CA ALA A 75 -5.99 9.96 -15.27
C ALA A 75 -5.26 10.27 -16.59
N THR A 76 -5.46 11.47 -17.14
CA THR A 76 -4.86 11.91 -18.40
C THR A 76 -3.36 12.25 -18.27
N TYR A 77 -2.88 12.61 -17.07
CA TYR A 77 -1.55 13.20 -16.88
C TYR A 77 -0.52 12.30 -16.19
N THR A 78 -0.93 11.16 -15.62
CA THR A 78 -0.03 10.36 -14.76
C THR A 78 0.27 8.94 -15.25
N GLN A 79 0.19 8.68 -16.56
CA GLN A 79 0.50 7.34 -17.13
C GLN A 79 1.89 6.81 -16.70
N GLU A 80 2.83 7.68 -16.34
CA GLU A 80 4.15 7.30 -15.84
C GLU A 80 4.23 7.06 -14.32
N THR A 81 3.25 7.50 -13.52
CA THR A 81 3.24 7.38 -12.05
C THR A 81 2.09 6.53 -11.50
N GLU A 82 1.44 5.72 -12.34
CA GLU A 82 0.34 4.81 -11.96
C GLU A 82 0.68 3.92 -10.76
N ASN A 83 1.96 3.55 -10.61
CA ASN A 83 2.43 2.67 -9.55
C ASN A 83 2.34 3.30 -8.15
N VAL A 84 2.32 4.63 -8.03
CA VAL A 84 2.24 5.30 -6.72
C VAL A 84 0.82 5.28 -6.18
N TYR A 85 -0.20 5.25 -7.05
CA TYR A 85 -1.62 5.18 -6.68
C TYR A 85 -2.12 3.75 -6.45
N ARG A 86 -1.22 2.78 -6.56
CA ARG A 86 -1.53 1.36 -6.47
C ARG A 86 -0.87 0.72 -5.26
N CYS A 87 -1.65 -0.09 -4.56
CA CYS A 87 -1.13 -0.97 -3.52
C CYS A 87 -0.28 -2.07 -4.18
N PRO A 88 0.96 -2.34 -3.70
CA PRO A 88 1.81 -3.40 -4.24
C PRO A 88 1.18 -4.81 -4.21
N ARG A 89 0.12 -4.98 -3.42
CA ARG A 89 -0.65 -6.22 -3.32
C ARG A 89 -2.00 -6.18 -4.05
N ASP A 90 -2.41 -5.04 -4.59
CA ASP A 90 -3.59 -5.01 -5.45
C ASP A 90 -3.35 -5.94 -6.64
N THR A 91 -4.35 -6.76 -7.00
CA THR A 91 -4.32 -7.66 -8.16
C THR A 91 -5.42 -7.36 -9.16
N ARG A 92 -6.23 -6.32 -8.91
CA ARG A 92 -7.30 -5.90 -9.82
C ARG A 92 -6.72 -5.45 -11.16
N GLN A 93 -7.43 -5.80 -12.24
CA GLN A 93 -7.16 -5.37 -13.62
C GLN A 93 -7.91 -4.06 -13.91
N GLY A 94 -7.28 -3.16 -14.68
CA GLY A 94 -7.63 -1.74 -14.77
C GLY A 94 -6.53 -0.96 -14.06
N VAL A 95 -5.59 -0.44 -14.83
CA VAL A 95 -4.35 0.14 -14.34
C VAL A 95 -4.56 1.65 -14.20
N GLY A 96 -4.10 2.22 -13.08
CA GLY A 96 -4.08 3.68 -12.92
C GLY A 96 -5.32 4.28 -12.26
N ILE A 97 -5.44 5.60 -12.41
CA ILE A 97 -6.29 6.49 -11.63
C ILE A 97 -7.79 6.26 -11.85
N ASP A 98 -8.17 5.45 -12.86
CA ASP A 98 -9.56 5.04 -13.08
C ASP A 98 -10.06 4.08 -11.98
N LYS A 99 -9.15 3.38 -11.30
CA LYS A 99 -9.43 2.48 -10.16
C LYS A 99 -8.26 2.50 -9.16
N PRO A 100 -8.04 3.62 -8.45
CA PRO A 100 -6.93 3.71 -7.52
C PRO A 100 -7.12 2.71 -6.39
N SER A 101 -6.01 2.19 -5.84
CA SER A 101 -6.06 1.35 -4.64
C SER A 101 -6.28 2.20 -3.39
N TYR A 102 -5.92 3.48 -3.46
CA TYR A 102 -6.01 4.48 -2.40
C TYR A 102 -7.07 5.50 -2.77
N THR A 103 -8.11 5.59 -1.96
CA THR A 103 -9.20 6.53 -2.19
C THR A 103 -9.15 7.61 -1.11
N ALA A 104 -9.34 8.87 -1.52
CA ALA A 104 -9.44 10.00 -0.60
C ALA A 104 -10.83 9.98 0.05
N TYR A 105 -10.87 10.02 1.37
CA TYR A 105 -12.10 10.10 2.14
C TYR A 105 -12.07 11.35 2.99
N GLN A 106 -13.13 12.14 2.93
CA GLN A 106 -13.25 13.37 3.70
C GLN A 106 -14.45 13.26 4.62
N TYR A 107 -14.29 13.78 5.83
CA TYR A 107 -15.29 13.64 6.88
C TYR A 107 -16.35 14.75 6.81
N THR A 108 -16.79 15.15 5.60
CA THR A 108 -17.74 16.24 5.37
C THR A 108 -18.65 15.93 4.17
N PRO A 109 -19.97 16.26 4.23
CA PRO A 109 -20.93 16.02 3.15
C PRO A 109 -20.44 16.41 1.76
N ALA A 110 -20.70 15.58 0.74
CA ALA A 110 -20.34 15.84 -0.66
C ALA A 110 -20.85 17.21 -1.20
N SER A 111 -21.94 17.72 -0.64
CA SER A 111 -22.52 19.05 -0.94
C SER A 111 -21.84 20.22 -0.25
N LEU A 112 -20.92 19.93 0.67
CA LEU A 112 -20.13 20.87 1.46
C LEU A 112 -18.63 20.69 1.23
N LEU A 113 -18.20 19.79 0.34
CA LEU A 113 -16.80 19.69 -0.09
C LEU A 113 -16.40 21.06 -0.64
N PRO A 114 -15.62 21.85 0.12
CA PRO A 114 -15.15 23.09 -0.44
C PRO A 114 -14.10 22.69 -1.46
N SER A 115 -13.95 23.49 -2.51
CA SER A 115 -12.69 23.62 -3.23
C SER A 115 -11.62 24.23 -2.28
N SER A 116 -11.49 23.74 -1.04
CA SER A 116 -10.69 24.26 0.09
C SER A 116 -10.58 23.21 1.22
N VAL A 117 -9.36 22.90 1.67
CA VAL A 117 -8.95 21.80 2.55
C VAL A 117 -8.96 22.20 4.00
N ASN A 118 -9.21 23.47 4.30
CA ASN A 118 -9.28 23.97 5.67
C ASN A 118 -10.37 23.26 6.49
N GLY A 119 -11.37 22.61 5.84
CA GLY A 119 -12.37 21.75 6.48
C GLY A 119 -11.99 20.26 6.63
N LEU A 120 -10.85 19.84 6.04
CA LEU A 120 -10.43 18.43 5.95
C LEU A 120 -9.37 18.07 6.97
N PHE A 121 -8.65 19.08 7.45
CA PHE A 121 -7.52 18.90 8.34
C PHE A 121 -7.90 18.64 9.81
N SER A 122 -9.19 18.63 10.12
CA SER A 122 -9.69 18.48 11.49
C SER A 122 -9.84 16.98 11.85
N GLU A 123 -8.73 16.36 12.24
CA GLU A 123 -8.63 15.07 12.97
C GLU A 123 -9.32 13.84 12.32
N ALA A 124 -9.15 13.61 11.02
CA ALA A 124 -9.82 12.49 10.35
C ALA A 124 -8.95 11.70 9.35
N VAL A 125 -9.41 10.51 8.95
CA VAL A 125 -8.75 9.69 7.91
C VAL A 125 -8.93 10.36 6.56
N LEU A 126 -7.82 10.74 5.93
CA LEU A 126 -7.77 11.42 4.64
C LEU A 126 -7.69 10.43 3.47
N TYR A 127 -6.92 9.35 3.63
CA TYR A 127 -6.79 8.29 2.63
C TYR A 127 -6.88 6.93 3.31
N LEU A 128 -7.54 5.98 2.64
CA LEU A 128 -7.52 4.58 3.02
C LEU A 128 -7.50 3.70 1.77
N GLU A 129 -7.03 2.47 1.94
CA GLU A 129 -7.15 1.48 0.89
C GLU A 129 -8.61 1.09 0.69
N SER A 130 -9.12 1.18 -0.54
CA SER A 130 -10.50 0.80 -0.86
C SER A 130 -10.57 -0.02 -2.13
N ASP A 131 -11.60 -0.87 -2.22
CA ASP A 131 -12.01 -1.53 -3.46
C ASP A 131 -13.00 -0.67 -4.27
N GLU A 132 -13.54 0.39 -3.67
CA GLU A 132 -14.45 1.34 -4.29
C GLU A 132 -13.73 2.66 -4.63
N ALA A 133 -14.03 3.20 -5.81
CA ALA A 133 -13.54 4.51 -6.24
C ALA A 133 -14.54 5.59 -5.82
N GLY A 134 -14.05 6.72 -5.31
CA GLY A 134 -14.85 7.92 -5.08
C GLY A 134 -14.77 8.48 -3.66
N ILE A 135 -15.05 9.77 -3.54
CA ILE A 135 -15.08 10.48 -2.26
C ILE A 135 -16.39 10.12 -1.55
N LYS A 136 -16.31 9.62 -0.31
CA LYS A 136 -17.48 9.37 0.56
C LYS A 136 -17.42 10.20 1.84
N ASP A 137 -18.59 10.50 2.38
CA ASP A 137 -18.76 11.16 3.67
C ASP A 137 -18.41 10.23 4.84
N LYS A 138 -17.91 10.78 5.96
CA LYS A 138 -17.65 10.00 7.20
C LYS A 138 -18.79 9.05 7.56
N SER A 139 -20.02 9.57 7.54
CA SER A 139 -21.21 8.84 7.96
C SER A 139 -21.55 7.65 7.07
N GLU A 140 -20.98 7.63 5.87
CA GLU A 140 -21.21 6.60 4.86
C GLU A 140 -20.05 5.60 4.77
N ILE A 141 -18.87 5.95 5.32
CA ILE A 141 -17.73 5.05 5.34
C ILE A 141 -17.92 4.01 6.44
N THR A 142 -18.05 2.78 6.00
CA THR A 142 -18.13 1.61 6.85
C THR A 142 -16.87 0.75 6.68
N LYS A 143 -16.75 -0.29 7.51
CA LYS A 143 -15.67 -1.27 7.39
C LYS A 143 -15.68 -2.03 6.06
N ASN A 144 -16.81 -2.03 5.35
CA ASN A 144 -16.95 -2.74 4.07
C ASN A 144 -16.33 -1.94 2.91
N ASP A 145 -16.13 -0.65 3.09
CA ASP A 145 -15.51 0.24 2.10
C ASP A 145 -13.97 0.20 2.17
N VAL A 146 -13.43 -0.52 3.14
CA VAL A 146 -11.99 -0.62 3.42
C VAL A 146 -11.44 -1.93 2.88
N ALA A 147 -10.39 -1.84 2.06
CA ALA A 147 -9.64 -2.99 1.59
C ALA A 147 -8.52 -3.35 2.58
N TYR A 148 -8.42 -4.63 2.92
CA TYR A 148 -7.41 -5.18 3.85
C TYR A 148 -6.37 -6.00 3.11
N ARG A 149 -5.57 -5.35 2.27
CA ARG A 149 -4.67 -6.06 1.35
C ARG A 149 -3.46 -6.65 2.07
N HIS A 150 -3.01 -6.06 3.17
CA HIS A 150 -1.77 -6.47 3.84
C HIS A 150 -2.00 -7.43 5.02
N ASP A 151 -2.29 -8.71 4.75
CA ASP A 151 -2.44 -9.74 5.78
C ASP A 151 -3.50 -9.35 6.83
N ASN A 152 -4.70 -9.03 6.31
CA ASN A 152 -5.84 -8.52 7.09
C ASN A 152 -5.60 -7.14 7.73
N ARG A 153 -4.66 -6.36 7.17
CA ARG A 153 -4.39 -4.98 7.53
C ARG A 153 -4.65 -4.06 6.33
N THR A 154 -5.02 -2.84 6.65
CA THR A 154 -5.13 -1.71 5.73
C THR A 154 -4.16 -0.64 6.18
N VAL A 155 -3.86 0.30 5.29
CA VAL A 155 -3.11 1.51 5.62
C VAL A 155 -4.06 2.70 5.54
N VAL A 156 -3.99 3.56 6.56
CA VAL A 156 -4.71 4.83 6.62
C VAL A 156 -3.74 5.99 6.75
N VAL A 157 -4.05 7.10 6.10
CA VAL A 157 -3.39 8.39 6.31
C VAL A 157 -4.35 9.31 7.00
N PHE A 158 -3.88 9.98 8.05
CA PHE A 158 -4.63 11.01 8.75
C PHE A 158 -4.37 12.38 8.13
N ALA A 159 -5.32 13.30 8.34
CA ALA A 159 -5.23 14.71 7.98
C ALA A 159 -3.92 15.39 8.41
N ASP A 160 -3.32 14.98 9.53
CA ASP A 160 -2.05 15.52 10.02
C ASP A 160 -0.81 14.86 9.40
N GLY A 161 -1.00 14.05 8.35
CA GLY A 161 0.06 13.36 7.61
C GLY A 161 0.59 12.10 8.31
N HIS A 162 0.06 11.71 9.46
CA HIS A 162 0.44 10.46 10.08
C HIS A 162 -0.11 9.27 9.30
N ILE A 163 0.66 8.19 9.27
CA ILE A 163 0.31 6.98 8.52
C ILE A 163 0.32 5.83 9.50
N PHE A 164 -0.78 5.09 9.51
CA PHE A 164 -0.97 3.98 10.41
C PHE A 164 -1.44 2.77 9.63
N SER A 165 -0.88 1.61 9.96
CA SER A 165 -1.44 0.35 9.51
C SER A 165 -2.35 -0.19 10.59
N CYS A 166 -3.60 -0.48 10.26
CA CYS A 166 -4.60 -1.00 11.19
C CYS A 166 -5.27 -2.27 10.67
N ASN A 167 -5.71 -3.12 11.58
CA ASN A 167 -6.58 -4.26 11.26
C ASN A 167 -8.07 -3.86 11.27
N ASN A 168 -8.96 -4.81 10.97
CA ASN A 168 -10.42 -4.59 10.95
C ASN A 168 -11.00 -4.13 12.31
N GLN A 169 -10.44 -4.57 13.44
CA GLN A 169 -10.90 -4.09 14.74
C GLN A 169 -10.53 -2.61 14.95
N GLN A 170 -9.28 -2.26 14.65
CA GLN A 170 -8.73 -0.93 14.85
C GLN A 170 -9.39 0.12 13.94
N ILE A 171 -9.59 -0.20 12.66
CA ILE A 171 -10.23 0.72 11.72
C ILE A 171 -11.67 1.05 12.12
N GLY A 172 -12.38 0.11 12.77
CA GLY A 172 -13.71 0.39 13.31
C GLY A 172 -13.71 1.53 14.31
N ALA A 173 -12.77 1.52 15.25
CA ALA A 173 -12.63 2.61 16.21
C ALA A 173 -12.20 3.91 15.52
N ILE A 174 -11.23 3.84 14.61
CA ILE A 174 -10.73 5.01 13.87
C ILE A 174 -11.84 5.69 13.06
N LEU A 175 -12.71 4.92 12.39
CA LEU A 175 -13.83 5.47 11.62
C LEU A 175 -14.86 6.14 12.52
N LEU A 176 -15.12 5.60 13.71
CA LEU A 176 -16.05 6.17 14.69
C LEU A 176 -15.48 7.44 15.35
N THR A 177 -14.27 7.36 15.90
CA THR A 177 -13.67 8.40 16.74
C THR A 177 -12.90 9.44 15.93
N GLY A 178 -12.46 9.13 14.72
CA GLY A 178 -11.50 9.95 13.96
C GLY A 178 -10.07 9.91 14.52
N SER A 179 -9.87 9.29 15.67
CA SER A 179 -8.60 9.30 16.39
C SER A 179 -7.78 8.05 16.13
N LYS A 180 -6.45 8.23 16.12
CA LYS A 180 -5.44 7.16 16.09
C LYS A 180 -5.47 6.28 17.34
N GLY A 181 -6.08 6.77 18.41
CA GLY A 181 -6.07 6.17 19.74
C GLY A 181 -6.87 4.87 19.83
N ILE A 182 -6.18 3.76 19.66
CA ILE A 182 -6.34 2.58 20.50
C ILE A 182 -4.97 2.31 21.11
N GLU A 183 -4.65 3.03 22.18
CA GLU A 183 -3.76 2.53 23.24
C GLU A 183 -4.64 1.93 24.34
#